data_AF-A0A441C765-F1
#
_entry.id   AF-A0A441C765-F1
#
_cell.length_a   1.000
_cell.length_b   1.000
_cell.length_c   1.000
_cell.angle_alpha   90.00
_cell.angle_beta   90.00
_cell.angle_gamma   90.00
#
_symmetry.space_group_name_H-M   'P 1'
#
loop_
_entity.id
_entity.type
_entity.pdbx_description
1 polymer ?
#
loop_
_entity_poly.entity_id
_entity_poly.type
_entity_poly.pdbx_seq_one_letter_code
_entity_poly.pdbx_strand_id
1 'polypeptide(L)'
;MIYDAMVVAASIEYADRSFPRPKLGWSREFTVRVPVLEPLRWTDRAVYDTLQDAASFLTGDSRTFEFVLRNGETPRPPQDCLQFSITTDAVMAFSDGMDSRAVAGLTAQALGRKLVRVRVGSKVGGRPEPGETLPFAAVPYNVKASGETSARSRGFKFALISGIAAYLAGASEIVLPESGQGIFGPALVTSSAQAYPDFRSHPLFTMRMERVLAALLKRPVRFVFPRIWSTKGETLKAYAALS
;
A
#
# COMPACT_ATOMS: atom_id res chain seq x y z
N MET A 1 -1.96 -12.05 12.82
CA MET A 1 -2.60 -11.31 11.70
C MET A 1 -1.77 -10.13 11.18
N ILE A 2 -1.68 -8.97 11.88
CA ILE A 2 -0.98 -7.78 11.34
C ILE A 2 0.49 -8.06 11.05
N TYR A 3 1.18 -8.73 11.98
CA TYR A 3 2.56 -9.15 11.80
C TYR A 3 2.73 -10.01 10.53
N ASP A 4 1.90 -11.04 10.37
CA ASP A 4 1.94 -11.90 9.19
C ASP A 4 1.76 -11.10 7.89
N ALA A 5 0.80 -10.16 7.87
CA ALA A 5 0.56 -9.32 6.70
C ALA A 5 1.81 -8.51 6.33
N MET A 6 2.51 -7.97 7.32
CA MET A 6 3.78 -7.25 7.11
C MET A 6 4.87 -8.17 6.56
N VAL A 7 4.97 -9.41 7.08
CA VAL A 7 5.92 -10.43 6.59
C VAL A 7 5.60 -10.85 5.15
N VAL A 8 4.32 -11.01 4.82
CA VAL A 8 3.86 -11.36 3.46
C VAL A 8 4.21 -10.26 2.47
N ALA A 9 3.90 -9.00 2.79
CA ALA A 9 4.31 -7.87 1.95
C ALA A 9 5.84 -7.84 1.79
N ALA A 10 6.59 -8.09 2.86
CA ALA A 10 8.05 -8.07 2.81
C ALA A 10 8.61 -9.18 1.93
N SER A 11 7.99 -10.36 1.98
CA SER A 11 8.35 -11.50 1.14
C SER A 11 8.06 -11.24 -0.34
N ILE A 12 6.94 -10.59 -0.65
CA ILE A 12 6.60 -10.18 -2.02
C ILE A 12 7.59 -9.14 -2.54
N GLU A 13 7.89 -8.09 -1.76
CA GLU A 13 8.89 -7.08 -2.15
C GLU A 13 10.28 -7.70 -2.30
N TYR A 14 10.68 -8.58 -1.39
CA TYR A 14 11.97 -9.26 -1.45
C TYR A 14 12.11 -10.12 -2.71
N ALA A 15 11.09 -10.93 -3.03
CA ALA A 15 11.07 -11.75 -4.23
C ALA A 15 11.10 -10.90 -5.50
N ASP A 16 10.30 -9.83 -5.57
CA ASP A 16 10.28 -8.92 -6.72
C ASP A 16 11.63 -8.24 -6.94
N ARG A 17 12.30 -7.80 -5.87
CA ARG A 17 13.54 -7.01 -5.93
C ARG A 17 14.82 -7.83 -6.08
N SER A 18 14.81 -9.10 -5.68
CA SER A 18 16.01 -9.94 -5.67
C SER A 18 16.39 -10.45 -7.06
N PHE A 19 15.43 -10.61 -7.96
CA PHE A 19 15.65 -11.26 -9.26
C PHE A 19 15.42 -10.29 -10.42
N PRO A 20 16.44 -9.98 -11.25
CA PRO A 20 16.25 -9.10 -12.40
C PRO A 20 15.24 -9.69 -13.40
N ARG A 21 14.57 -8.83 -14.16
CA ARG A 21 13.67 -9.28 -15.22
C ARG A 21 14.45 -9.82 -16.42
N PRO A 22 13.90 -10.80 -17.16
CA PRO A 22 14.53 -11.30 -18.37
C PRO A 22 14.66 -10.19 -19.43
N LYS A 23 15.62 -10.34 -20.35
CA LYS A 23 15.82 -9.38 -21.46
C LYS A 23 14.69 -9.42 -22.49
N LEU A 24 14.02 -10.57 -22.62
CA LEU A 24 12.89 -10.80 -23.52
C LEU A 24 11.67 -11.17 -22.68
N GLY A 25 10.60 -10.40 -22.79
CA GLY A 25 9.41 -10.53 -21.96
C GLY A 25 9.58 -9.93 -20.57
N TRP A 26 8.55 -10.09 -19.73
CA TRP A 26 8.51 -9.47 -18.39
C TRP A 26 8.27 -10.47 -17.26
N SER A 27 7.63 -11.60 -17.53
CA SER A 27 7.11 -12.48 -16.50
C SER A 27 8.22 -13.33 -15.89
N ARG A 28 8.10 -13.58 -14.59
CA ARG A 28 8.93 -14.51 -13.81
C ARG A 28 7.99 -15.45 -13.07
N GLU A 29 8.50 -16.60 -12.68
CA GLU A 29 7.79 -17.53 -11.81
C GLU A 29 8.45 -17.54 -10.43
N PHE A 30 7.64 -17.39 -9.39
CA PHE A 30 8.10 -17.43 -8.01
C PHE A 30 7.32 -18.45 -7.20
N THR A 31 8.05 -19.32 -6.50
CA THR A 31 7.53 -20.01 -5.32
C THR A 31 8.05 -19.29 -4.08
N VAL A 32 7.15 -18.65 -3.33
CA VAL A 32 7.50 -17.85 -2.16
C VAL A 32 7.03 -18.58 -0.90
N ARG A 33 7.98 -19.12 -0.15
CA ARG A 33 7.71 -19.76 1.14
C ARG A 33 7.76 -18.72 2.25
N VAL A 34 6.63 -18.49 2.92
CA VAL A 34 6.45 -17.41 3.90
C VAL A 34 6.15 -17.99 5.29
N PRO A 35 7.01 -17.74 6.30
CA PRO A 35 6.73 -18.12 7.68
C PRO A 35 5.73 -17.13 8.31
N VAL A 36 4.57 -17.63 8.71
CA VAL A 36 3.48 -16.85 9.33
C VAL A 36 3.06 -17.47 10.66
N LEU A 37 2.45 -16.66 11.53
CA LEU A 37 1.92 -17.12 12.82
C LEU A 37 0.62 -17.91 12.64
N GLU A 38 -0.21 -17.56 11.65
CA GLU A 38 -1.51 -18.19 11.41
C GLU A 38 -1.62 -18.83 10.00
N PRO A 39 -0.92 -19.93 9.69
CA PRO A 39 -0.91 -20.51 8.33
C PRO A 39 -2.29 -20.81 7.77
N LEU A 40 -3.18 -21.37 8.60
CA LEU A 40 -4.55 -21.72 8.19
C LEU A 40 -5.34 -20.53 7.63
N ARG A 41 -5.10 -19.32 8.15
CA ARG A 41 -5.74 -18.10 7.67
C ARG A 41 -5.27 -17.72 6.27
N TRP A 42 -4.00 -17.94 5.97
CA TRP A 42 -3.40 -17.59 4.68
C TRP A 42 -3.60 -18.68 3.62
N THR A 43 -3.80 -19.93 4.03
CA THR A 43 -4.19 -21.03 3.15
C THR A 43 -5.70 -21.09 2.90
N ASP A 44 -6.51 -20.31 3.63
CA ASP A 44 -7.92 -20.12 3.30
C ASP A 44 -8.05 -19.65 1.85
N ARG A 45 -8.91 -20.33 1.09
CA ARG A 45 -8.99 -20.14 -0.37
C ARG A 45 -9.30 -18.69 -0.75
N ALA A 46 -10.16 -18.01 0.01
CA ALA A 46 -10.53 -16.63 -0.29
C ALA A 46 -9.35 -15.67 -0.07
N VAL A 47 -8.55 -15.87 0.98
CA VAL A 47 -7.34 -15.07 1.24
C VAL A 47 -6.26 -15.39 0.21
N TYR A 48 -6.02 -16.69 -0.05
CA TYR A 48 -4.98 -17.15 -0.96
C TYR A 48 -5.19 -16.64 -2.39
N ASP A 49 -6.39 -16.86 -2.95
CA ASP A 49 -6.68 -16.52 -4.35
C ASP A 49 -6.64 -15.02 -4.59
N THR A 50 -7.19 -14.23 -3.66
CA THR A 50 -7.18 -12.77 -3.78
C THR A 50 -5.77 -12.21 -3.65
N LEU A 51 -4.94 -12.77 -2.75
CA LEU A 51 -3.55 -12.40 -2.60
C LEU A 51 -2.74 -12.71 -3.86
N GLN A 52 -2.93 -13.90 -4.41
CA GLN A 52 -2.26 -14.34 -5.64
C GLN A 52 -2.66 -13.45 -6.82
N ASP A 53 -3.96 -13.17 -7.02
CA ASP A 53 -4.46 -12.28 -8.08
C ASP A 53 -3.88 -10.87 -7.93
N ALA A 54 -3.96 -10.26 -6.74
CA ALA A 54 -3.46 -8.91 -6.51
C ALA A 54 -1.94 -8.78 -6.76
N ALA A 55 -1.15 -9.72 -6.22
CA ALA A 55 0.31 -9.68 -6.35
C ALA A 55 0.76 -9.95 -7.80
N SER A 56 0.14 -10.93 -8.46
CA SER A 56 0.46 -11.29 -9.86
C SER A 56 0.03 -10.18 -10.83
N PHE A 57 -1.16 -9.60 -10.64
CA PHE A 57 -1.63 -8.47 -11.43
C PHE A 57 -0.71 -7.26 -11.31
N LEU A 58 -0.21 -6.95 -10.11
CA LEU A 58 0.65 -5.79 -9.90
C LEU A 58 2.01 -5.94 -10.57
N THR A 59 2.64 -7.12 -10.47
CA THR A 59 4.02 -7.30 -10.93
C THR A 59 4.14 -7.95 -12.31
N GLY A 60 3.06 -8.55 -12.83
CA GLY A 60 3.06 -9.31 -14.09
C GLY A 60 3.82 -10.64 -14.00
N ASP A 61 4.07 -11.12 -12.78
CA ASP A 61 4.75 -12.40 -12.51
C ASP A 61 3.73 -13.45 -12.09
N SER A 62 4.05 -14.73 -12.33
CA SER A 62 3.33 -15.86 -11.75
C SER A 62 3.87 -16.15 -10.34
N ARG A 63 2.98 -16.32 -9.36
CA ARG A 63 3.37 -16.50 -7.95
C ARG A 63 2.60 -17.64 -7.31
N THR A 64 3.32 -18.56 -6.70
CA THR A 64 2.80 -19.58 -5.78
C THR A 64 3.28 -19.26 -4.38
N PHE A 65 2.36 -19.23 -3.42
CA PHE A 65 2.70 -19.02 -2.01
C PHE A 65 2.66 -20.34 -1.25
N GLU A 66 3.65 -20.54 -0.39
CA GLU A 66 3.69 -21.65 0.58
C GLU A 66 3.75 -21.06 1.99
N PHE A 67 2.61 -21.08 2.69
CA PHE A 67 2.52 -20.58 4.05
C PHE A 67 2.90 -21.67 5.04
N VAL A 68 3.92 -21.41 5.85
CA VAL A 68 4.40 -22.36 6.86
C VAL A 68 4.33 -21.72 8.24
N LEU A 69 4.14 -22.56 9.27
CA LEU A 69 4.17 -22.09 10.65
C LEU A 69 5.56 -21.52 10.97
N ARG A 70 5.57 -20.29 11.48
CA ARG A 70 6.79 -19.66 11.95
C ARG A 70 7.32 -20.41 13.18
N ASN A 71 8.62 -20.71 13.17
CA ASN A 71 9.35 -21.19 14.34
C ASN A 71 10.00 -20.01 15.08
N GLY A 72 9.97 -20.02 16.41
CA GLY A 72 10.59 -19.02 17.27
C GLY A 72 9.63 -17.97 17.84
N GLU A 73 10.16 -17.05 18.65
CA GLU A 73 9.36 -16.07 19.36
C GLU A 73 8.63 -15.10 18.41
N THR A 74 7.41 -14.73 18.82
CA THR A 74 6.63 -13.69 18.15
C THR A 74 7.16 -12.33 18.58
N PRO A 75 7.61 -11.46 17.64
CA PRO A 75 8.05 -10.13 18.00
C PRO A 75 6.88 -9.36 18.63
N ARG A 76 7.04 -8.95 19.89
CA ARG A 76 6.10 -8.05 20.55
C ARG A 76 6.52 -6.61 20.26
N PRO A 77 5.58 -5.71 19.92
CA PRO A 77 5.90 -4.30 19.86
C PRO A 77 6.46 -3.86 21.23
N PRO A 78 7.52 -3.03 21.28
CA PRO A 78 8.15 -2.63 22.54
C PRO A 78 7.23 -1.83 23.48
N GLN A 79 6.09 -1.35 22.98
CA GLN A 79 5.18 -0.50 23.71
C GLN A 79 3.74 -0.74 23.23
N ASP A 80 2.80 -0.89 24.17
CA ASP A 80 1.37 -0.86 23.87
C ASP A 80 1.00 0.51 23.29
N CYS A 81 0.34 0.51 22.15
CA CYS A 81 -0.12 1.76 21.54
C CYS A 81 -1.21 2.36 22.44
N LEU A 82 -0.99 3.58 22.94
CA LEU A 82 -2.04 4.37 23.58
C LEU A 82 -3.23 4.49 22.62
N GLN A 83 -4.34 3.86 22.98
CA GLN A 83 -5.56 3.86 22.17
C GLN A 83 -6.27 5.20 22.33
N PHE A 84 -5.87 6.19 21.55
CA PHE A 84 -6.67 7.38 21.38
C PHE A 84 -7.80 7.09 20.39
N SER A 85 -9.05 7.02 20.86
CA SER A 85 -10.22 6.83 20.01
C SER A 85 -10.52 8.12 19.23
N ILE A 86 -9.69 8.44 18.24
CA ILE A 86 -9.98 9.48 17.27
C ILE A 86 -10.90 8.86 16.22
N THR A 87 -12.12 9.38 16.10
CA THR A 87 -13.03 8.99 15.01
C THR A 87 -12.33 9.23 13.68
N THR A 88 -12.00 8.14 12.99
CA THR A 88 -11.27 8.17 11.72
C THR A 88 -12.19 7.68 10.62
N ASP A 89 -12.53 8.57 9.68
CA ASP A 89 -13.39 8.22 8.55
C ASP A 89 -12.53 7.66 7.40
N ALA A 90 -11.32 8.22 7.21
CA ALA A 90 -10.40 7.86 6.14
C ALA A 90 -8.92 7.82 6.57
N VAL A 91 -8.17 6.94 5.94
CA VAL A 91 -6.70 6.87 6.02
C VAL A 91 -6.11 7.28 4.69
N MET A 92 -5.04 8.06 4.68
CA MET A 92 -4.35 8.45 3.44
C MET A 92 -2.94 7.90 3.37
N ALA A 93 -2.59 7.29 2.24
CA ALA A 93 -1.19 6.98 1.93
C ALA A 93 -0.42 8.29 1.73
N PHE A 94 0.50 8.60 2.63
CA PHE A 94 1.18 9.89 2.68
C PHE A 94 2.67 9.74 2.45
N SER A 95 3.13 10.24 1.29
CA SER A 95 4.54 10.19 0.90
C SER A 95 5.35 11.40 1.36
N ASP A 96 4.66 12.47 1.78
CA ASP A 96 5.21 13.79 2.06
C ASP A 96 5.73 14.55 0.82
N GLY A 97 5.48 14.02 -0.38
CA GLY A 97 5.67 14.73 -1.64
C GLY A 97 4.55 15.73 -1.93
N MET A 98 4.79 16.59 -2.92
CA MET A 98 3.90 17.68 -3.33
C MET A 98 2.46 17.22 -3.61
N ASP A 99 2.29 16.16 -4.39
CA ASP A 99 0.97 15.58 -4.72
C ASP A 99 0.24 15.13 -3.44
N SER A 100 0.92 14.37 -2.58
CA SER A 100 0.32 13.90 -1.32
C SER A 100 0.02 15.02 -0.31
N ARG A 101 0.79 16.11 -0.31
CA ARG A 101 0.50 17.29 0.52
C ARG A 101 -0.76 18.01 0.02
N ALA A 102 -0.85 18.24 -1.29
CA ALA A 102 -1.99 18.91 -1.90
C ALA A 102 -3.30 18.14 -1.68
N VAL A 103 -3.30 16.84 -1.96
CA VAL A 103 -4.49 16.00 -1.74
C VAL A 103 -4.82 15.87 -0.25
N ALA A 104 -3.82 15.80 0.64
CA ALA A 104 -4.06 15.77 2.08
C ALA A 104 -4.73 17.05 2.58
N GLY A 105 -4.30 18.21 2.09
CA GLY A 105 -4.93 19.49 2.43
C GLY A 105 -6.36 19.60 1.93
N LEU A 106 -6.59 19.28 0.66
CA LEU A 106 -7.94 19.26 0.07
C LEU A 106 -8.88 18.30 0.81
N THR A 107 -8.41 17.10 1.13
CA THR A 107 -9.22 16.09 1.84
C THR A 107 -9.46 16.50 3.30
N ALA A 108 -8.47 17.11 3.95
CA ALA A 108 -8.59 17.61 5.32
C ALA A 108 -9.58 18.79 5.43
N GLN A 109 -9.86 19.54 4.37
CA GLN A 109 -10.93 20.55 4.40
C GLN A 109 -12.30 19.92 4.70
N ALA A 110 -12.56 18.73 4.14
CA ALA A 110 -13.82 18.01 4.35
C ALA A 110 -13.80 17.14 5.63
N LEU A 111 -12.70 16.43 5.89
CA LEU A 111 -12.61 15.44 6.96
C LEU A 111 -11.96 15.96 8.25
N GLY A 112 -11.20 17.05 8.19
CA GLY A 112 -10.46 17.61 9.32
C GLY A 112 -9.61 16.57 10.04
N ARG A 113 -9.85 16.40 11.34
CA ARG A 113 -9.15 15.45 12.21
C ARG A 113 -9.52 13.98 11.94
N LYS A 114 -10.53 13.71 11.11
CA LYS A 114 -10.96 12.34 10.78
C LYS A 114 -10.14 11.70 9.66
N LEU A 115 -9.17 12.44 9.11
CA LEU A 115 -8.19 11.95 8.15
C LEU A 115 -6.88 11.59 8.87
N VAL A 116 -6.51 10.32 8.86
CA VAL A 116 -5.20 9.86 9.38
C VAL A 116 -4.21 9.72 8.22
N ARG A 117 -3.05 10.37 8.33
CA ARG A 117 -1.98 10.29 7.32
C ARG A 117 -1.01 9.17 7.69
N VAL A 118 -0.76 8.24 6.76
CA VAL A 118 0.09 7.06 6.98
C VAL A 118 1.30 7.09 6.06
N ARG A 119 2.49 7.10 6.66
CA ARG A 119 3.77 7.07 5.95
C ARG A 119 4.43 5.70 6.10
N VAL A 120 4.89 5.15 4.99
CA VAL A 120 5.68 3.90 4.96
C VAL A 120 7.16 4.25 4.76
N GLY A 121 8.01 3.88 5.72
CA GLY A 121 9.46 4.02 5.60
C GLY A 121 10.17 4.38 6.90
N SER A 122 11.50 4.44 6.85
CA SER A 122 12.37 4.62 8.02
C SER A 122 12.74 6.08 8.35
N LYS A 123 12.35 7.06 7.53
CA LYS A 123 12.74 8.47 7.71
C LYS A 123 11.78 9.24 8.62
N VAL A 124 12.33 10.11 9.46
CA VAL A 124 11.63 10.99 10.43
C VAL A 124 10.96 12.21 9.78
N GLY A 125 11.32 12.56 8.54
CA GLY A 125 10.75 13.72 7.82
C GLY A 125 9.22 13.63 7.68
N GLY A 126 8.56 14.78 7.51
CA GLY A 126 7.12 14.86 7.27
C GLY A 126 6.23 14.47 8.44
N ARG A 127 6.79 14.37 9.66
CA ARG A 127 5.98 14.44 10.87
C ARG A 127 5.32 15.83 10.92
N PRO A 128 4.10 15.93 11.48
CA PRO A 128 3.51 17.23 11.79
C PRO A 128 4.51 18.06 12.61
N GLU A 129 4.59 19.36 12.32
CA GLU A 129 5.43 20.25 13.11
C GLU A 129 4.98 20.27 14.57
N PRO A 130 5.88 20.47 15.55
CA PRO A 130 5.50 20.57 16.96
C PRO A 130 4.40 21.64 17.16
N GLY A 131 3.19 21.21 17.51
CA GLY A 131 1.99 22.07 17.65
C GLY A 131 0.87 21.76 16.65
N GLU A 132 1.17 21.09 15.52
CA GLU A 132 0.14 20.57 14.62
C GLU A 132 -0.49 19.31 15.23
N THR A 133 -1.74 19.41 15.67
CA THR A 133 -2.47 18.26 16.26
C THR A 133 -3.07 17.33 15.19
N LEU A 134 -2.30 17.01 14.14
CA LEU A 134 -2.77 16.17 13.04
C LEU A 134 -2.51 14.68 13.31
N PRO A 135 -3.52 13.79 13.16
CA PRO A 135 -3.29 12.35 13.26
C PRO A 135 -2.34 11.85 12.16
N PHE A 136 -1.20 11.31 12.58
CA PHE A 136 -0.14 10.82 11.70
C PHE A 136 0.48 9.54 12.25
N ALA A 137 0.74 8.57 11.36
CA ALA A 137 1.43 7.33 11.69
C ALA A 137 2.59 7.07 10.73
N ALA A 138 3.79 6.84 11.27
CA ALA A 138 4.94 6.34 10.54
C ALA A 138 5.14 4.85 10.80
N VAL A 139 5.06 4.04 9.74
CA VAL A 139 5.25 2.59 9.82
C VAL A 139 6.69 2.27 9.38
N PRO A 140 7.56 1.83 10.31
CA PRO A 140 8.91 1.41 9.94
C PRO A 140 8.82 0.18 9.06
N TYR A 141 9.36 0.29 7.84
CA TYR A 141 9.34 -0.79 6.87
C TYR A 141 10.60 -0.72 6.01
N ASN A 142 11.40 -1.77 6.03
CA ASN A 142 12.65 -1.83 5.27
C ASN A 142 12.91 -3.26 4.78
N VAL A 143 13.02 -3.41 3.45
CA VAL A 143 13.39 -4.67 2.80
C VAL A 143 14.65 -4.39 1.98
N LYS A 144 15.73 -5.10 2.29
CA LYS A 144 16.99 -5.01 1.56
C LYS A 144 17.04 -6.12 0.51
N ALA A 145 17.03 -5.71 -0.75
CA ALA A 145 17.19 -6.59 -1.90
C ALA A 145 17.73 -5.79 -3.08
N SER A 146 18.52 -6.46 -3.93
CA SER A 146 19.18 -5.89 -5.10
C SER A 146 19.05 -6.84 -6.27
N GLY A 147 18.75 -6.31 -7.46
CA GLY A 147 18.64 -7.09 -8.69
C GLY A 147 17.65 -6.46 -9.65
N GLU A 148 16.41 -6.26 -9.19
CA GLU A 148 15.33 -5.63 -9.97
C GLU A 148 15.16 -4.15 -9.57
N THR A 149 15.02 -3.26 -10.56
CA THR A 149 15.05 -1.80 -10.37
C THR A 149 13.71 -1.11 -10.58
N SER A 150 12.71 -1.74 -11.20
CA SER A 150 11.38 -1.12 -11.42
C SER A 150 10.57 -0.98 -10.13
N ALA A 151 10.82 -1.84 -9.13
CA ALA A 151 10.14 -1.84 -7.84
C ALA A 151 8.60 -1.85 -7.98
N ARG A 152 8.09 -2.73 -8.85
CA ARG A 152 6.65 -2.84 -9.17
C ARG A 152 5.82 -3.31 -7.99
N SER A 153 6.36 -4.18 -7.13
CA SER A 153 5.73 -4.61 -5.88
C SER A 153 5.52 -3.47 -4.87
N ARG A 154 6.11 -2.28 -5.08
CA ARG A 154 5.96 -1.14 -4.17
C ARG A 154 4.48 -0.78 -3.94
N GLY A 155 3.62 -0.86 -4.96
CA GLY A 155 2.19 -0.58 -4.77
C GLY A 155 1.54 -1.48 -3.70
N PHE A 156 1.93 -2.75 -3.64
CA PHE A 156 1.40 -3.75 -2.71
C PHE A 156 1.61 -3.38 -1.25
N LYS A 157 2.85 -3.01 -0.87
CA LYS A 157 3.13 -2.67 0.53
C LYS A 157 2.40 -1.41 0.99
N PHE A 158 2.29 -0.39 0.12
CA PHE A 158 1.56 0.82 0.45
C PHE A 158 0.07 0.52 0.64
N ALA A 159 -0.54 -0.21 -0.28
CA ALA A 159 -1.94 -0.62 -0.18
C ALA A 159 -2.22 -1.45 1.07
N LEU A 160 -1.37 -2.44 1.38
CA LEU A 160 -1.55 -3.30 2.54
C LEU A 160 -1.37 -2.53 3.87
N ILE A 161 -0.34 -1.70 3.98
CA ILE A 161 -0.08 -0.93 5.20
C ILE A 161 -1.18 0.11 5.44
N SER A 162 -1.63 0.81 4.39
CA SER A 162 -2.78 1.70 4.50
C SER A 162 -4.06 0.96 4.88
N GLY A 163 -4.26 -0.26 4.37
CA GLY A 163 -5.38 -1.13 4.77
C GLY A 163 -5.32 -1.59 6.23
N ILE A 164 -4.15 -1.99 6.72
CA ILE A 164 -3.94 -2.29 8.14
C ILE A 164 -4.21 -1.05 8.99
N ALA A 165 -3.72 0.12 8.58
CA ALA A 165 -3.95 1.36 9.31
C ALA A 165 -5.43 1.75 9.32
N ALA A 166 -6.15 1.58 8.21
CA ALA A 166 -7.60 1.79 8.15
C ALA A 166 -8.34 0.83 9.08
N TYR A 167 -7.95 -0.44 9.11
CA TYR A 167 -8.52 -1.43 10.02
C TYR A 167 -8.29 -1.07 11.49
N LEU A 168 -7.07 -0.68 11.86
CA LEU A 168 -6.72 -0.28 13.21
C LEU A 168 -7.42 1.01 13.65
N ALA A 169 -7.53 1.99 12.75
CA ALA A 169 -8.19 3.28 13.02
C ALA A 169 -9.72 3.20 12.94
N GLY A 170 -10.25 2.09 12.46
CA GLY A 170 -11.68 1.92 12.22
C GLY A 170 -12.23 2.70 11.03
N ALA A 171 -11.38 3.09 10.09
CA ALA A 171 -11.76 3.80 8.86
C ALA A 171 -12.41 2.85 7.84
N SER A 172 -13.22 3.42 6.95
CA SER A 172 -13.83 2.68 5.82
C SER A 172 -13.20 3.02 4.47
N GLU A 173 -12.43 4.11 4.40
CA GLU A 173 -11.82 4.59 3.17
C GLU A 173 -10.30 4.73 3.29
N ILE A 174 -9.62 4.44 2.18
CA ILE A 174 -8.21 4.70 1.95
C ILE A 174 -8.06 5.70 0.80
N VAL A 175 -7.61 6.90 1.11
CA VAL A 175 -7.37 7.97 0.14
C VAL A 175 -6.00 7.77 -0.51
N LEU A 176 -6.00 7.69 -1.84
CA LEU A 176 -4.77 7.71 -2.63
C LEU A 176 -4.49 9.12 -3.18
N PRO A 177 -3.26 9.64 -3.00
CA PRO A 177 -2.88 10.99 -3.41
C PRO A 177 -2.69 11.16 -4.92
N GLU A 178 -2.58 10.07 -5.68
CA GLU A 178 -2.26 10.13 -7.10
C GLU A 178 -3.39 10.80 -7.90
N SER A 179 -2.98 11.63 -8.86
CA SER A 179 -3.88 12.28 -9.83
C SER A 179 -4.00 11.45 -11.11
N GLY A 180 -5.03 11.71 -11.92
CA GLY A 180 -5.39 10.89 -13.09
C GLY A 180 -4.25 10.52 -14.02
N GLN A 181 -3.38 11.49 -14.34
CA GLN A 181 -2.21 11.24 -15.20
C GLN A 181 -1.23 10.24 -14.57
N GLY A 182 -1.03 10.29 -13.25
CA GLY A 182 -0.17 9.34 -12.52
C GLY A 182 -0.83 7.98 -12.25
N ILE A 183 -2.15 7.89 -12.40
CA ILE A 183 -2.92 6.65 -12.25
C ILE A 183 -2.95 5.87 -13.57
N PHE A 184 -3.28 6.54 -14.69
CA PHE A 184 -3.48 5.88 -15.98
C PHE A 184 -2.25 5.95 -16.89
N GLY A 185 -1.46 7.02 -16.82
CA GLY A 185 -0.31 7.23 -17.70
C GLY A 185 0.67 6.06 -17.72
N PRO A 186 1.11 5.53 -16.57
CA PRO A 186 2.05 4.40 -16.53
C PRO A 186 1.50 3.09 -17.12
N ALA A 187 0.17 2.93 -17.17
CA ALA A 187 -0.47 1.78 -17.79
C ALA A 187 -0.64 1.95 -19.31
N LEU A 188 -0.73 3.19 -19.79
CA LEU A 188 -0.92 3.54 -21.20
C LEU A 188 0.40 3.72 -21.95
N VAL A 189 1.45 4.22 -21.28
CA VAL A 189 2.76 4.46 -21.88
C VAL A 189 3.68 3.28 -21.55
N THR A 190 3.60 2.23 -22.38
CA THR A 190 4.53 1.11 -22.31
C THR A 190 5.85 1.52 -22.99
N SER A 191 6.90 1.79 -22.21
CA SER A 191 8.22 2.21 -22.72
C SER A 191 8.89 1.18 -23.64
N SER A 192 8.38 -0.05 -23.68
CA SER A 192 8.71 -1.07 -24.68
C SER A 192 7.55 -2.05 -24.83
N ALA A 193 7.38 -2.65 -26.03
CA ALA A 193 6.41 -3.72 -26.26
C ALA A 193 6.65 -4.98 -25.39
N GLN A 194 7.79 -5.05 -24.72
CA GLN A 194 8.22 -6.14 -23.84
C GLN A 194 8.12 -5.80 -22.35
N ALA A 195 7.59 -4.62 -21.99
CA ALA A 195 7.40 -4.22 -20.60
C ALA A 195 5.93 -4.40 -20.18
N TYR A 196 5.70 -5.17 -19.12
CA TYR A 196 4.39 -5.18 -18.47
C TYR A 196 4.00 -3.76 -18.00
N PRO A 197 2.74 -3.33 -18.17
CA PRO A 197 2.30 -2.01 -17.74
C PRO A 197 2.43 -1.80 -16.22
N ASP A 198 2.56 -0.54 -15.79
CA ASP A 198 2.69 -0.20 -14.38
C ASP A 198 1.32 0.13 -13.76
N PHE A 199 0.88 -0.71 -12.82
CA PHE A 199 -0.42 -0.62 -12.17
C PHE A 199 -0.37 -0.17 -10.70
N ARG A 200 0.76 0.36 -10.21
CA ARG A 200 0.98 0.63 -8.77
C ARG A 200 -0.08 1.51 -8.10
N SER A 201 -0.67 2.44 -8.85
CA SER A 201 -1.72 3.37 -8.42
C SER A 201 -3.06 3.13 -9.14
N HIS A 202 -3.17 2.06 -9.94
CA HIS A 202 -4.29 1.88 -10.84
C HIS A 202 -5.54 1.33 -10.11
N PRO A 203 -6.78 1.77 -10.45
CA PRO A 203 -7.99 1.32 -9.77
C PRO A 203 -8.21 -0.19 -9.85
N LEU A 204 -7.84 -0.83 -10.97
CA LEU A 204 -7.92 -2.29 -11.10
C LEU A 204 -7.01 -3.03 -10.10
N PHE A 205 -5.87 -2.44 -9.73
CA PHE A 205 -5.01 -3.01 -8.69
C PHE A 205 -5.62 -2.76 -7.31
N THR A 206 -6.10 -1.55 -7.03
CA THR A 206 -6.66 -1.23 -5.71
C THR A 206 -7.93 -2.02 -5.42
N MET A 207 -8.81 -2.22 -6.40
CA MET A 207 -9.99 -3.11 -6.26
C MET A 207 -9.61 -4.56 -5.91
N ARG A 208 -8.48 -5.07 -6.41
CA ARG A 208 -7.97 -6.39 -5.99
C ARG A 208 -7.47 -6.35 -4.55
N MET A 209 -6.79 -5.27 -4.15
CA MET A 209 -6.38 -5.07 -2.77
C MET A 209 -7.58 -4.94 -1.82
N GLU A 210 -8.70 -4.33 -2.23
CA GLU A 210 -9.94 -4.32 -1.43
C GLU A 210 -10.42 -5.74 -1.14
N ARG A 211 -10.37 -6.64 -2.13
CA ARG A 211 -10.74 -8.05 -1.97
C ARG A 211 -9.78 -8.77 -1.01
N VAL A 212 -8.48 -8.53 -1.12
CA VAL A 212 -7.47 -9.06 -0.18
C VAL A 212 -7.77 -8.61 1.25
N LEU A 213 -7.98 -7.30 1.45
CA LEU A 213 -8.24 -6.72 2.75
C LEU A 213 -9.56 -7.24 3.34
N ALA A 214 -10.62 -7.31 2.53
CA ALA A 214 -11.91 -7.85 2.96
C ALA A 214 -11.79 -9.34 3.35
N ALA A 215 -11.07 -10.15 2.57
CA ALA A 215 -10.87 -11.56 2.87
C ALA A 215 -10.03 -11.78 4.15
N LEU A 216 -8.96 -10.99 4.31
CA LEU A 216 -7.99 -11.12 5.41
C LEU A 216 -8.49 -10.53 6.74
N LEU A 217 -9.09 -9.34 6.67
CA LEU A 217 -9.49 -8.54 7.84
C LEU A 217 -10.97 -8.69 8.19
N LYS A 218 -11.76 -9.35 7.31
CA LYS A 218 -13.22 -9.51 7.44
C LYS A 218 -13.96 -8.18 7.59
N ARG A 219 -13.35 -7.09 7.12
CA ARG A 219 -13.91 -5.74 7.12
C ARG A 219 -13.70 -5.12 5.75
N PRO A 220 -14.76 -4.64 5.08
CA PRO A 220 -14.60 -3.95 3.80
C PRO A 220 -13.93 -2.59 4.01
N VAL A 221 -12.98 -2.27 3.14
CA VAL A 221 -12.34 -0.97 3.05
C VAL A 221 -12.24 -0.62 1.57
N ARG A 222 -12.44 0.65 1.22
CA ARG A 222 -12.46 1.12 -0.18
C ARG A 222 -11.29 2.05 -0.45
N PHE A 223 -10.61 1.88 -1.58
CA PHE A 223 -9.66 2.87 -2.09
C PHE A 223 -10.40 3.95 -2.87
N VAL A 224 -10.17 5.20 -2.50
CA VAL A 224 -10.77 6.37 -3.13
C VAL A 224 -9.68 7.25 -3.74
N PHE A 225 -10.01 7.84 -4.90
CA PHE A 225 -9.11 8.68 -5.67
C PHE A 225 -9.76 10.05 -5.90
N PRO A 226 -9.69 10.97 -4.92
CA PRO A 226 -10.43 12.24 -4.99
C PRO A 226 -10.09 13.10 -6.21
N ARG A 227 -8.90 12.87 -6.81
CA ARG A 227 -8.35 13.64 -7.93
C ARG A 227 -8.12 12.78 -9.17
N ILE A 228 -8.85 11.67 -9.33
CA ILE A 228 -8.69 10.75 -10.47
C ILE A 228 -8.92 11.41 -11.83
N TRP A 229 -9.76 12.44 -11.90
CA TRP A 229 -10.04 13.19 -13.14
C TRP A 229 -9.31 14.52 -13.23
N SER A 230 -8.36 14.77 -12.33
CA SER A 230 -7.56 15.99 -12.33
C SER A 230 -6.14 15.70 -12.75
N THR A 231 -5.50 16.71 -13.33
CA THR A 231 -4.06 16.78 -13.52
C THR A 231 -3.36 17.18 -12.22
N LYS A 232 -2.03 17.05 -12.19
CA LYS A 232 -1.22 17.57 -11.08
C LYS A 232 -1.39 19.08 -10.94
N GLY A 233 -1.31 19.83 -12.04
CA GLY A 233 -1.45 21.28 -12.05
C GLY A 233 -2.79 21.75 -11.46
N GLU A 234 -3.90 21.12 -11.85
CA GLU A 234 -5.23 21.44 -11.30
C GLU A 234 -5.34 21.11 -9.81
N THR A 235 -4.71 20.02 -9.36
CA THR A 235 -4.69 19.64 -7.94
C THR A 235 -3.89 20.63 -7.11
N LEU A 236 -2.73 21.07 -7.59
CA LEU A 236 -1.92 22.10 -6.94
C LEU A 236 -2.62 23.45 -6.92
N LYS A 237 -3.26 23.84 -8.03
CA LYS A 237 -4.04 25.07 -8.11
C LYS A 237 -5.21 25.05 -7.13
N ALA A 238 -5.94 23.94 -7.04
CA ALA A 238 -7.02 23.79 -6.08
C ALA A 238 -6.53 23.87 -4.62
N TYR A 239 -5.39 23.24 -4.32
CA TYR A 239 -4.79 23.30 -2.99
C TYR A 239 -4.31 24.71 -2.63
N ALA A 240 -3.67 25.42 -3.57
CA ALA A 240 -3.23 26.80 -3.36
C ALA A 240 -4.40 27.76 -3.11
N ALA A 241 -5.58 27.47 -3.66
CA ALA A 241 -6.80 28.24 -3.44
C ALA A 241 -7.46 28.00 -2.07
N LEU A 242 -6.95 27.07 -1.24
CA LEU A 242 -7.38 26.91 0.16
C LEU A 242 -6.75 27.94 1.11
N SER A 243 -5.80 28.72 0.60
CA SER A 243 -5.05 29.75 1.35
C SER A 243 -5.80 31.07 1.40
#